data_AF-A0A931RVJ9-F1
#
_entry.id   AF-A0A931RVJ9-F1
#
_cell.length_a   1.000
_cell.length_b   1.000
_cell.length_c   1.000
_cell.angle_alpha   90.00
_cell.angle_beta   90.00
_cell.angle_gamma   90.00
#
_symmetry.space_group_name_H-M   'P 1'
#
loop_
_entity.id
_entity.type
_entity.pdbx_description
1 polymer ?
#
loop_
_entity_poly.entity_id
_entity_poly.type
_entity_poly.pdbx_seq_one_letter_code
_entity_poly.pdbx_strand_id
1 'polypeptide(L)'
;MPSRVFVFSKTKTATFRVYEIETSGLSIEEKRLQGLAELLFADPVAEHYAFDGAEAGPSVIVWFKKGVYDAEGDMALYAAKRLGLDEGIERVHFGRGFKKPAKALLKVQELYNPLIETVEKIS
;
A
#
# COMPACT_ATOMS: atom_id res chain seq x y z
N MET A 1 1.86 -8.06 15.66
CA MET A 1 2.95 -8.46 14.75
C MET A 1 3.55 -7.19 14.18
N PRO A 2 4.88 -7.10 14.00
CA PRO A 2 5.47 -5.94 13.33
C PRO A 2 5.03 -5.88 11.87
N SER A 3 4.76 -4.68 11.37
CA SER A 3 4.43 -4.43 9.96
C SER A 3 5.33 -3.35 9.37
N ARG A 4 5.51 -3.38 8.05
CA ARG A 4 6.18 -2.31 7.28
C ARG A 4 5.23 -1.79 6.23
N VAL A 5 5.15 -0.46 6.11
CA VAL A 5 4.25 0.21 5.16
C VAL A 5 5.06 0.83 4.03
N PHE A 6 4.74 0.44 2.80
CA PHE A 6 5.28 1.04 1.57
C PHE A 6 4.22 1.96 0.97
N VAL A 7 4.59 3.21 0.71
CA VAL A 7 3.71 4.22 0.14
C VAL A 7 4.26 4.64 -1.22
N PHE A 8 3.47 4.44 -2.27
CA PHE A 8 3.80 4.80 -3.63
C PHE A 8 2.91 5.95 -4.12
N SER A 9 3.53 7.05 -4.54
CA SER A 9 2.86 8.27 -5.01
C SER A 9 3.04 8.45 -6.51
N LYS A 10 1.99 8.91 -7.20
CA LYS A 10 2.11 9.42 -8.57
C LYS A 10 2.34 10.92 -8.48
N THR A 11 3.45 11.39 -9.06
CA THR A 11 4.00 12.77 -8.95
C THR A 11 3.05 13.91 -9.32
N LYS A 12 1.84 13.61 -9.84
CA LYS A 12 0.83 14.60 -10.24
C LYS A 12 -0.55 14.42 -9.59
N THR A 13 -0.76 13.41 -8.73
CA THR A 13 -2.07 13.14 -8.13
C THR A 13 -2.01 13.06 -6.62
N ALA A 14 -3.01 13.62 -5.94
CA ALA A 14 -3.20 13.53 -4.49
C ALA A 14 -3.62 12.13 -4.00
N THR A 15 -3.28 11.07 -4.75
CA THR A 15 -3.69 9.67 -4.50
C THR A 15 -2.45 8.78 -4.47
N PHE A 16 -2.46 7.82 -3.55
CA PHE A 16 -1.33 6.93 -3.24
C PHE A 16 -1.78 5.48 -3.31
N ARG A 17 -0.89 4.60 -3.75
CA ARG A 17 -1.01 3.15 -3.53
C ARG A 17 -0.21 2.83 -2.27
N VAL A 18 -0.80 2.10 -1.34
CA VAL A 18 -0.15 1.74 -0.08
C VAL A 18 -0.16 0.24 0.06
N TYR A 19 0.97 -0.33 0.46
CA TYR A 19 1.06 -1.74 0.82
C TYR A 19 1.53 -1.86 2.26
N GLU A 20 0.78 -2.56 3.09
CA GLU A 20 1.22 -2.97 4.42
C GLU A 20 1.67 -4.43 4.38
N ILE A 21 2.88 -4.68 4.86
CA ILE A 21 3.50 -5.99 4.84
C ILE A 21 3.63 -6.46 6.29
N GLU A 22 2.83 -7.46 6.65
CA GLU A 22 2.87 -8.13 7.95
C GLU A 22 4.04 -9.12 7.95
N THR A 23 4.89 -9.03 8.96
CA THR A 23 6.05 -9.92 9.09
C THR A 23 5.99 -10.79 10.34
N SER A 24 6.54 -11.99 10.24
CA SER A 24 6.57 -12.98 11.34
C SER A 24 7.53 -12.62 12.49
N GLY A 25 8.03 -11.39 12.53
CA GLY A 25 9.05 -10.94 13.49
C GLY A 25 10.49 -11.20 13.04
N LEU A 26 10.71 -11.84 11.89
CA LEU A 26 12.02 -11.92 11.25
C LEU A 26 12.42 -10.57 10.65
N SER A 27 13.68 -10.19 10.84
CA SER A 27 14.25 -9.03 10.14
C SER A 27 14.38 -9.39 8.66
N ILE A 28 13.57 -8.76 7.81
CA ILE A 28 13.74 -8.89 6.36
C ILE A 28 15.03 -8.17 5.97
N GLU A 29 15.88 -8.83 5.18
CA GLU A 29 17.10 -8.23 4.64
C GLU A 29 16.78 -7.04 3.73
N GLU A 30 17.59 -5.99 3.82
CA GLU A 30 17.38 -4.73 3.07
C GLU A 30 17.28 -4.95 1.56
N LYS A 31 18.10 -5.85 0.99
CA LYS A 31 18.05 -6.19 -0.45
C LYS A 31 16.72 -6.80 -0.86
N ARG A 32 16.09 -7.58 0.02
CA ARG A 32 14.79 -8.21 -0.26
C ARG A 32 13.66 -7.20 -0.16
N LEU A 33 13.74 -6.27 0.79
CA LEU A 33 12.81 -5.14 0.90
C LEU A 33 12.87 -4.25 -0.34
N GLN A 34 14.08 -3.98 -0.84
CA GLN A 34 14.29 -3.26 -2.09
C GLN A 34 13.64 -4.00 -3.27
N GLY A 35 13.92 -5.30 -3.44
CA GLY A 35 13.32 -6.10 -4.51
C GLY A 35 11.79 -6.22 -4.42
N LEU A 36 11.24 -6.24 -3.21
CA LEU A 36 9.81 -6.24 -2.97
C LEU A 36 9.17 -4.90 -3.31
N ALA A 37 9.82 -3.79 -2.93
CA ALA A 37 9.39 -2.46 -3.32
C ALA A 37 9.43 -2.29 -4.85
N GLU A 38 10.47 -2.79 -5.51
CA GLU A 38 10.59 -2.79 -6.98
C GLU A 38 9.50 -3.64 -7.66
N LEU A 39 9.19 -4.83 -7.12
CA LEU A 39 8.08 -5.65 -7.58
C LEU A 39 6.75 -4.92 -7.48
N LEU A 40 6.45 -4.36 -6.30
CA LEU A 40 5.22 -3.60 -6.04
C LEU A 40 5.12 -2.35 -6.93
N PHE A 41 6.26 -1.81 -7.33
CA PHE A 41 6.37 -0.68 -8.25
C PHE A 41 6.29 -1.07 -9.73
N ALA A 42 6.61 -2.32 -10.09
CA ALA A 42 6.63 -2.83 -11.47
C ALA A 42 5.24 -3.19 -12.03
N ASP A 43 4.16 -2.86 -11.33
CA ASP A 43 2.80 -2.91 -11.88
C ASP A 43 2.72 -2.01 -13.14
N PRO A 44 2.28 -2.48 -14.32
CA PRO A 44 2.12 -1.64 -15.51
C PRO A 44 1.06 -0.54 -15.35
N VAL A 45 0.16 -0.63 -14.35
CA VAL A 45 -0.69 0.50 -13.93
C VAL A 45 0.15 1.60 -13.24
N ALA A 46 1.36 1.25 -12.80
CA ALA A 46 2.33 2.09 -12.12
C ALA A 46 3.40 2.73 -13.04
N GLU A 47 3.23 2.74 -14.37
CA GLU A 47 4.10 3.42 -15.37
C GLU A 47 4.32 4.95 -15.14
N HIS A 48 3.79 5.52 -14.06
CA HIS A 48 3.88 6.94 -13.72
C HIS A 48 4.23 7.25 -12.26
N TYR A 49 4.65 6.25 -11.48
CA TYR A 49 5.01 6.45 -10.08
C TYR A 49 6.51 6.75 -10.00
N ALA A 50 6.93 7.60 -9.06
CA ALA A 50 8.33 7.82 -8.74
C ALA A 50 8.49 7.55 -7.25
N PHE A 51 9.57 6.87 -6.85
CA PHE A 51 9.92 6.69 -5.45
C PHE A 51 10.45 8.02 -4.90
N ASP A 52 9.56 8.98 -4.68
CA ASP A 52 9.89 10.25 -4.06
C ASP A 52 9.98 10.06 -2.55
N GLY A 53 11.21 9.96 -2.06
CA GLY A 53 11.51 10.19 -0.66
C GLY A 53 11.01 11.58 -0.26
N ALA A 54 9.97 11.62 0.58
CA ALA A 54 9.51 12.77 1.37
C ALA A 54 9.00 14.00 0.59
N GLU A 55 7.67 14.17 0.50
CA GLU A 55 6.98 15.28 1.16
C GLU A 55 5.43 15.12 1.11
N ALA A 56 4.91 14.79 2.29
CA ALA A 56 3.53 14.44 2.63
C ALA A 56 3.04 13.13 1.99
N GLY A 57 3.02 12.07 2.78
CA GLY A 57 2.27 10.85 2.48
C GLY A 57 0.75 11.10 2.51
N PRO A 58 -0.07 10.04 2.40
CA PRO A 58 -1.51 10.15 2.52
C PRO A 58 -1.91 10.65 3.91
N SER A 59 -2.95 11.50 3.99
CA SER A 59 -3.58 11.88 5.25
C SER A 59 -4.63 10.86 5.70
N VAL A 60 -5.11 10.06 4.75
CA VAL A 60 -6.13 9.04 4.95
C VAL A 60 -5.78 7.83 4.09
N ILE A 61 -5.90 6.63 4.63
CA ILE A 61 -5.81 5.38 3.87
C ILE A 61 -7.14 4.64 3.95
N VAL A 62 -7.58 4.13 2.82
CA VAL A 62 -8.70 3.21 2.69
C VAL A 62 -8.14 1.79 2.56
N TRP A 63 -8.59 0.90 3.43
CA TRP A 63 -8.22 -0.52 3.46
C TRP A 63 -9.45 -1.39 3.25
N PHE A 64 -9.25 -2.61 2.77
CA PHE A 64 -10.29 -3.65 2.88
C PHE A 64 -10.48 -4.03 4.35
N LYS A 65 -11.73 -4.32 4.75
CA LYS A 65 -12.02 -4.81 6.10
C LYS A 65 -11.43 -6.22 6.27
N LYS A 66 -11.08 -6.56 7.51
CA LYS A 66 -10.65 -7.92 7.86
C LYS A 66 -11.68 -8.96 7.38
N GLY A 67 -11.20 -9.95 6.64
CA GLY A 67 -12.04 -11.03 6.07
C GLY A 67 -12.64 -10.70 4.71
N VAL A 68 -12.47 -9.49 4.19
CA VAL A 68 -12.75 -9.15 2.80
C VAL A 68 -11.53 -9.54 1.95
N TYR A 69 -11.79 -10.10 0.78
CA TYR A 69 -10.76 -10.52 -0.16
C TYR A 69 -10.04 -9.31 -0.78
N ASP A 70 -8.73 -9.27 -0.59
CA ASP A 70 -7.83 -8.28 -1.20
C ASP A 70 -7.02 -8.94 -2.32
N ALA A 71 -7.57 -8.88 -3.53
CA ALA A 71 -6.96 -9.50 -4.69
C ALA A 71 -5.55 -8.94 -4.99
N GLU A 72 -5.33 -7.66 -4.70
CA GLU A 72 -4.09 -6.99 -5.06
C GLU A 72 -2.97 -7.34 -4.06
N GLY A 73 -3.27 -7.33 -2.77
CA GLY A 73 -2.36 -7.82 -1.73
C GLY A 73 -1.98 -9.29 -1.95
N ASP A 74 -2.95 -10.15 -2.27
CA ASP A 74 -2.71 -11.57 -2.53
C ASP A 74 -1.83 -11.80 -3.77
N MET A 75 -2.05 -11.03 -4.85
CA MET A 75 -1.22 -11.10 -6.06
C MET A 75 0.21 -10.61 -5.81
N ALA A 76 0.37 -9.55 -5.02
CA ALA A 76 1.69 -9.06 -4.61
C ALA A 76 2.46 -10.12 -3.81
N LEU A 77 1.81 -10.74 -2.82
CA LEU A 77 2.41 -11.84 -2.05
C LEU A 77 2.76 -13.03 -2.93
N TYR A 78 1.87 -13.41 -3.86
CA TYR A 78 2.12 -14.48 -4.82
C TYR A 78 3.35 -14.20 -5.69
N ALA A 79 3.51 -12.97 -6.16
CA ALA A 79 4.66 -12.58 -6.97
C ALA A 79 5.95 -12.53 -6.13
N ALA A 80 5.89 -12.04 -4.88
CA ALA A 80 7.03 -12.10 -3.95
C ALA A 80 7.50 -13.56 -3.73
N LYS A 81 6.56 -14.49 -3.54
CA LYS A 81 6.84 -15.94 -3.44
C LYS A 81 7.54 -16.49 -4.66
N ARG A 82 7.09 -16.10 -5.86
CA ARG A 82 7.69 -16.55 -7.12
C ARG A 82 9.14 -16.09 -7.30
N LEU A 83 9.50 -14.95 -6.71
CA LEU A 83 10.85 -14.38 -6.77
C LEU A 83 11.73 -14.76 -5.56
N GLY A 84 11.21 -15.54 -4.60
CA GLY A 84 11.94 -15.88 -3.37
C GLY A 84 12.15 -14.68 -2.43
N LEU A 85 11.26 -13.70 -2.49
CA LEU A 85 11.28 -12.48 -1.67
C LEU A 85 10.32 -12.55 -0.47
N ASP A 86 9.60 -13.66 -0.29
CA ASP A 86 8.52 -13.82 0.69
C ASP A 86 8.96 -14.31 2.08
N GLU A 87 10.24 -14.59 2.28
CA GLU A 87 10.73 -15.07 3.58
C GLU A 87 10.46 -14.05 4.69
N GLY A 88 9.72 -14.47 5.71
CA GLY A 88 9.32 -13.61 6.82
C GLY A 88 8.09 -12.74 6.53
N ILE A 89 7.51 -12.81 5.33
CA ILE A 89 6.25 -12.14 4.98
C ILE A 89 5.08 -13.08 5.25
N GLU A 90 4.17 -12.66 6.11
CA GLU A 90 2.95 -13.41 6.40
C GLU A 90 1.79 -12.98 5.52
N ARG A 91 1.67 -11.67 5.28
CA ARG A 91 0.60 -11.08 4.49
C ARG A 91 1.03 -9.76 3.86
N VAL A 92 0.42 -9.44 2.73
CA VAL A 92 0.48 -8.12 2.09
C VAL A 92 -0.95 -7.61 1.99
N HIS A 93 -1.20 -6.40 2.48
CA HIS A 93 -2.47 -5.69 2.32
C HIS A 93 -2.27 -4.51 1.38
N PHE A 94 -3.19 -4.34 0.46
CA PHE A 94 -3.27 -3.18 -0.40
C PHE A 94 -4.28 -2.15 0.13
N GLY A 95 -3.90 -0.89 0.03
CA GLY A 95 -4.69 0.26 0.42
C GLY A 95 -4.56 1.43 -0.54
N ARG A 96 -5.53 2.32 -0.46
CA ARG A 96 -5.60 3.54 -1.28
C ARG A 96 -5.45 4.74 -0.37
N GLY A 97 -4.35 5.46 -0.51
CA GLY A 97 -4.07 6.66 0.24
C GLY A 97 -4.57 7.92 -0.47
N PHE A 98 -5.01 8.92 0.28
CA PHE A 98 -5.45 10.20 -0.24
C PHE A 98 -4.87 11.36 0.56
N LYS A 99 -4.39 12.40 -0.13
CA LYS A 99 -4.13 13.72 0.45
C LYS A 99 -5.45 14.47 0.54
N LYS A 100 -5.78 15.02 1.72
CA LYS A 100 -6.99 15.85 1.87
C LYS A 100 -6.81 17.13 1.03
N PRO A 101 -7.62 17.40 -0.01
CA PRO A 101 -7.44 18.63 -0.78
C PRO A 101 -7.82 19.85 0.06
N ALA A 102 -7.02 20.91 0.01
CA ALA A 102 -7.23 22.14 0.79
C ALA A 102 -8.55 22.87 0.46
N LYS A 103 -9.25 22.51 -0.63
CA LYS A 103 -10.43 23.24 -1.14
C LYS A 103 -11.59 22.41 -1.75
N ALA A 104 -11.64 21.08 -1.70
CA ALA A 104 -12.74 20.30 -2.35
C ALA A 104 -13.29 19.18 -1.44
N LEU A 105 -14.52 19.25 -0.93
CA LEU A 105 -15.79 18.86 -1.57
C LEU A 105 -15.96 17.37 -1.95
N LEU A 106 -15.04 16.47 -1.58
CA LEU A 106 -15.37 15.04 -1.49
C LEU A 106 -15.49 14.66 -0.02
N LYS A 107 -16.68 14.20 0.38
CA LYS A 107 -16.85 13.61 1.71
C LYS A 107 -16.04 12.32 1.72
N VAL A 108 -15.33 12.03 2.82
CA VAL A 108 -14.54 10.77 2.94
C VAL A 108 -15.41 9.55 2.59
N GLN A 109 -16.71 9.61 2.88
CA GLN A 109 -17.72 8.61 2.52
C GLN A 109 -17.85 8.32 1.00
N GLU A 110 -17.40 9.21 0.13
CA GLU A 110 -17.44 9.05 -1.33
C GLU A 110 -16.17 8.38 -1.88
N LEU A 111 -15.13 8.18 -1.05
CA LEU A 111 -13.85 7.60 -1.45
C LEU A 111 -13.78 6.08 -1.30
N TYR A 112 -14.73 5.47 -0.59
CA TYR A 112 -14.70 4.05 -0.24
C TYR A 112 -16.10 3.45 -0.15
N ASN A 113 -16.17 2.13 -0.26
CA ASN A 113 -17.40 1.37 -0.01
C ASN A 113 -17.45 0.93 1.46
N PRO A 114 -18.30 1.54 2.31
CA PRO A 114 -18.32 1.26 3.74
C PRO A 114 -18.79 -0.15 4.11
N LEU A 115 -19.31 -0.94 3.16
CA LEU A 115 -19.64 -2.34 3.41
C LEU A 115 -18.38 -3.20 3.51
N ILE A 116 -17.40 -2.96 2.63
CA ILE A 116 -16.23 -3.80 2.44
C ILE A 116 -14.90 -3.14 2.81
N GLU A 117 -14.89 -1.82 2.99
CA GLU A 117 -13.69 -1.03 3.26
C GLU A 117 -13.80 -0.26 4.57
N THR A 118 -12.64 0.07 5.13
CA THR A 118 -12.47 0.90 6.33
C THR A 118 -11.50 2.03 6.04
N VAL A 119 -11.57 3.09 6.86
CA VAL A 119 -10.77 4.28 6.70
C VAL A 119 -9.88 4.48 7.92
N GLU A 120 -8.59 4.63 7.68
CA GLU A 120 -7.60 4.98 8.67
C GLU A 120 -7.10 6.42 8.43
N LYS A 121 -7.00 7.22 9.49
CA LYS A 121 -6.46 8.58 9.43
C LYS A 121 -5.00 8.56 9.87
N ILE A 122 -4.13 9.18 9.10
CA ILE A 122 -2.71 9.35 9.42
C ILE A 122 -2.51 10.76 9.98
N SER A 123 -1.94 10.83 11.19
CA SER A 123 -1.74 12.08 11.96
C SER A 123 -0.40 12.72 11.65
#